data_AF-A0A8S2RN26-F1
#
_entry.id   AF-A0A8S2RN26-F1
#
_cell.length_a   1.000
_cell.length_b   1.000
_cell.length_c   1.000
_cell.angle_alpha   90.00
_cell.angle_beta   90.00
_cell.angle_gamma   90.00
#
_symmetry.space_group_name_H-M   'P 1'
#
loop_
_entity.id
_entity.type
_entity.pdbx_description
1 polymer ?
#
loop_
_entity_poly.entity_id
_entity_poly.type
_entity_poly.pdbx_seq_one_letter_code
_entity_poly.pdbx_strand_id
1 'polypeptide(L)'
;RNLREAENWPGQINFGFDYVDFDPICFEFQAKRWIPVANMSRYYEVRAYEWFEPGNMNRSIYTLRNLFALDICQVCGSYQCPYCPYYSHATLLAQSTIIILSIL
;
A
#
# COMPACT_ATOMS: atom_id res chain seq x y z
N ARG A 1 4.88 20.19 11.57
CA ARG A 1 5.87 20.68 12.56
C ARG A 1 5.39 20.16 13.91
N ASN A 2 5.99 19.07 14.46
CA ASN A 2 5.59 18.30 15.67
C ASN A 2 5.45 16.77 15.44
N LEU A 3 5.72 16.25 14.23
CA LEU A 3 5.79 14.81 14.00
C LEU A 3 7.06 14.28 14.68
N ARG A 4 6.89 13.39 15.66
CA ARG A 4 7.98 12.81 16.44
C ARG A 4 8.33 11.39 15.99
N GLU A 5 7.32 10.60 15.70
CA GLU A 5 7.48 9.19 15.42
C GLU A 5 6.57 8.75 14.27
N ALA A 6 7.07 7.79 13.49
CA ALA A 6 6.29 7.09 12.49
C ALA A 6 6.58 5.59 12.64
N GLU A 7 5.56 4.83 12.99
CA GLU A 7 5.68 3.40 13.24
C GLU A 7 4.86 2.62 12.21
N ASN A 8 5.48 1.60 11.62
CA ASN A 8 4.84 0.74 10.63
C ASN A 8 4.30 -0.51 11.31
N TRP A 9 2.98 -0.62 11.38
CA TRP A 9 2.28 -1.78 11.91
C TRP A 9 1.76 -2.64 10.74
N PRO A 10 1.52 -3.93 10.94
CA PRO A 10 0.87 -4.75 9.92
C PRO A 10 -0.49 -4.15 9.50
N GLY A 11 -0.58 -3.66 8.26
CA GLY A 11 -1.81 -3.11 7.69
C GLY A 11 -2.12 -1.64 8.01
N GLN A 12 -1.33 -0.95 8.83
CA GLN A 12 -1.53 0.46 9.17
C GLN A 12 -0.21 1.17 9.48
N ILE A 13 -0.20 2.49 9.34
CA ILE A 13 0.92 3.33 9.74
C ILE A 13 0.44 4.31 10.80
N ASN A 14 1.19 4.40 11.89
CA ASN A 14 0.90 5.27 13.02
C ASN A 14 1.85 6.46 12.99
N PHE A 15 1.31 7.66 13.13
CA PHE A 15 2.09 8.90 13.21
C PHE A 15 1.88 9.52 14.58
N GLY A 16 2.97 9.65 15.33
CA GLY A 16 2.99 10.22 16.68
C GLY A 16 3.33 11.70 16.63
N PHE A 17 2.48 12.52 17.23
CA PHE A 17 2.67 13.95 17.39
C PHE A 17 2.91 14.27 18.87
N ASP A 18 3.81 15.21 19.17
CA ASP A 18 4.07 15.61 20.56
C ASP A 18 2.86 16.29 21.21
N TYR A 19 2.07 17.01 20.42
CA TYR A 19 0.87 17.71 20.86
C TYR A 19 -0.07 17.94 19.67
N VAL A 20 -1.36 18.11 19.98
CA VAL A 20 -2.39 18.57 19.04
C VAL A 20 -2.73 20.01 19.43
N ASP A 21 -2.78 20.90 18.44
CA ASP A 21 -3.02 22.32 18.64
C ASP A 21 -4.41 22.72 18.11
N PHE A 22 -4.86 23.94 18.45
CA PHE A 22 -6.11 24.49 17.87
C PHE A 22 -5.96 24.82 16.39
N ASP A 23 -4.74 25.15 15.97
CA ASP A 23 -4.41 25.40 14.57
C ASP A 23 -4.20 24.08 13.81
N PRO A 24 -4.64 23.98 12.55
CA PRO A 24 -4.50 22.77 11.76
C PRO A 24 -3.05 22.42 11.50
N ILE A 25 -2.68 21.17 11.80
CA ILE A 25 -1.34 20.64 11.60
C ILE A 25 -1.34 19.77 10.33
N CYS A 26 -0.65 20.24 9.29
CA CYS A 26 -0.50 19.49 8.05
C CYS A 26 0.87 18.80 8.00
N PHE A 27 0.89 17.56 7.50
CA PHE A 27 2.11 16.87 7.13
C PHE A 27 1.87 16.05 5.86
N GLU A 28 2.95 15.81 5.13
CA GLU A 28 2.93 15.01 3.91
C GLU A 28 3.84 13.79 4.10
N PHE A 29 3.39 12.66 3.58
CA PHE A 29 4.20 11.45 3.53
C PHE A 29 4.01 10.77 2.18
N GLN A 30 5.05 10.06 1.72
CA GLN A 30 5.01 9.34 0.46
C GLN A 30 4.77 7.85 0.71
N ALA A 31 3.58 7.37 0.35
CA ALA A 31 3.30 5.94 0.29
C ALA A 31 3.67 5.39 -1.11
N LYS A 32 4.55 4.38 -1.15
CA LYS A 32 4.90 3.67 -2.39
C LYS A 32 4.37 2.24 -2.33
N ARG A 33 3.77 1.79 -3.42
CA ARG A 33 3.35 0.40 -3.61
C ARG A 33 4.46 -0.35 -4.33
N TRP A 34 5.00 -1.38 -3.68
CA TRP A 34 6.08 -2.20 -4.25
C TRP A 34 5.57 -3.32 -5.16
N ILE A 35 4.45 -3.94 -4.79
CA ILE A 35 3.86 -5.07 -5.53
C ILE A 35 2.46 -4.68 -5.99
N PRO A 36 2.17 -4.68 -7.30
CA PRO A 36 0.83 -4.43 -7.79
C PRO A 36 -0.08 -5.63 -7.48
N VAL A 37 -1.24 -5.36 -6.89
CA VAL A 37 -2.25 -6.38 -6.52
C VAL A 37 -3.59 -6.05 -7.17
N ALA A 38 -4.38 -7.07 -7.47
CA ALA A 38 -5.72 -6.89 -8.02
C ALA A 38 -6.75 -6.54 -6.93
N ASN A 39 -6.55 -7.06 -5.73
CA ASN A 39 -7.43 -6.85 -4.59
C ASN A 39 -6.83 -5.79 -3.66
N MET A 40 -7.16 -4.53 -3.92
CA MET A 40 -6.77 -3.38 -3.10
C MET A 40 -8.01 -2.57 -2.73
N SER A 41 -8.10 -2.07 -1.50
CA SER A 41 -9.16 -1.13 -1.14
C SER A 41 -8.91 0.23 -1.79
N ARG A 42 -9.98 0.91 -2.22
CA ARG A 42 -9.93 2.33 -2.63
C ARG A 42 -9.99 3.27 -1.42
N TYR A 43 -10.68 2.84 -0.38
CA TYR A 43 -11.04 3.63 0.79
C TYR A 43 -10.21 3.17 1.98
N TYR A 44 -9.57 4.13 2.63
CA TYR A 44 -8.72 3.91 3.80
C TYR A 44 -9.26 4.73 4.95
N GLU A 45 -9.34 4.12 6.13
CA GLU A 45 -9.74 4.82 7.33
C GLU A 45 -8.54 5.57 7.90
N VAL A 46 -8.74 6.85 8.20
CA VAL A 46 -7.78 7.69 8.92
C VAL A 46 -8.38 8.01 10.27
N ARG A 47 -7.63 7.70 11.34
CA ARG A 47 -8.05 7.91 12.71
C ARG A 47 -7.09 8.88 13.38
N ALA A 48 -7.62 9.98 13.88
CA ALA A 48 -6.90 10.88 14.77
C ALA A 48 -7.48 10.71 16.17
N TYR A 49 -6.65 10.35 17.13
CA TYR A 49 -7.08 10.12 18.50
C TYR A 49 -6.00 10.56 19.47
N GLU A 50 -6.41 10.94 20.67
CA GLU A 50 -5.49 11.24 21.75
C GLU A 50 -5.04 9.96 22.45
N TRP A 51 -3.74 9.85 22.74
CA TRP A 51 -3.14 8.64 23.28
C TRP A 51 -3.69 8.27 24.67
N PHE A 52 -3.92 9.26 25.54
CA PHE A 52 -4.43 9.06 26.89
C PHE A 52 -5.95 8.96 26.98
N GLU A 53 -6.67 9.37 25.92
CA GLU A 53 -8.14 9.31 25.87
C GLU A 53 -8.63 8.87 24.47
N PRO A 54 -8.50 7.57 24.13
CA PRO A 54 -8.81 7.06 22.80
C PRO A 54 -10.31 7.12 22.44
N GLY A 55 -11.19 7.37 23.42
CA GLY A 55 -12.61 7.60 23.18
C GLY A 55 -12.88 8.91 22.43
N ASN A 56 -12.00 9.90 22.59
CA ASN A 56 -12.02 11.14 21.84
C ASN A 56 -11.27 10.97 20.51
N MET A 57 -11.91 10.27 19.56
CA MET A 57 -11.35 10.01 18.24
C MET A 57 -12.18 10.65 17.13
N ASN A 58 -11.49 11.16 16.11
CA ASN A 58 -12.09 11.59 14.86
C ASN A 58 -11.71 10.61 13.74
N ARG A 59 -12.72 10.11 13.02
CA ARG A 59 -12.57 9.14 11.94
C ARG A 59 -12.95 9.78 10.63
N SER A 60 -12.09 9.63 9.63
CA SER A 60 -12.34 10.09 8.28
C SER A 60 -11.95 9.01 7.28
N ILE A 61 -12.47 9.12 6.07
CA ILE A 61 -12.16 8.20 4.97
C ILE A 61 -11.31 8.94 3.95
N TYR A 62 -10.15 8.36 3.63
CA TYR A 62 -9.27 8.82 2.58
C TYR A 62 -9.40 7.95 1.33
N THR A 63 -9.47 8.57 0.16
CA THR A 63 -9.71 7.88 -1.11
C THR A 63 -8.48 7.95 -2.02
N LEU A 64 -7.85 6.80 -2.27
CA LEU A 64 -6.66 6.70 -3.14
C LEU A 64 -7.04 6.45 -4.60
N ARG A 65 -7.61 7.46 -5.28
CA ARG A 65 -8.10 7.30 -6.67
C ARG A 65 -7.01 6.91 -7.67
N ASN A 66 -5.87 7.61 -7.65
CA ASN A 66 -4.81 7.38 -8.63
C ASN A 66 -4.14 6.01 -8.45
N LEU A 67 -3.80 5.64 -7.21
CA LEU A 67 -3.20 4.33 -6.91
C LEU A 67 -4.17 3.18 -7.20
N PHE A 68 -5.46 3.39 -6.98
CA PHE A 68 -6.49 2.40 -7.26
C PHE A 68 -6.75 2.23 -8.76
N ALA A 69 -6.67 3.31 -9.56
CA ALA A 69 -6.86 3.23 -11.00
C ALA A 69 -5.73 2.46 -11.71
N LEU A 70 -4.51 2.56 -11.20
CA LEU A 70 -3.36 1.81 -11.67
C LEU A 70 -3.31 0.47 -10.93
N ASP A 71 -4.00 -0.56 -11.40
CA ASP A 71 -3.94 -1.92 -10.82
C ASP A 71 -3.22 -2.92 -11.76
N ILE A 72 -2.98 -4.13 -11.26
CA ILE A 72 -2.40 -5.23 -12.08
C ILE A 72 -3.38 -5.76 -13.14
N CYS A 73 -4.65 -5.38 -13.05
CA CYS A 73 -5.69 -5.82 -13.97
C CYS A 73 -5.63 -5.07 -15.31
N GLN A 74 -5.01 -3.88 -15.36
CA GLN A 74 -4.69 -3.19 -16.61
C GLN A 74 -3.84 -4.03 -17.58
N VAL A 75 -3.08 -5.01 -17.06
CA VAL A 75 -2.22 -5.91 -17.84
C VAL A 75 -2.59 -7.38 -17.67
N CYS A 76 -3.79 -7.68 -17.15
CA CYS A 76 -4.26 -9.05 -16.89
C CYS A 76 -3.24 -9.94 -16.15
N GLY A 77 -2.50 -9.37 -15.20
CA GLY A 77 -1.45 -10.09 -14.45
C GLY A 77 -1.95 -10.86 -13.22
N SER A 78 -3.27 -10.92 -12.99
CA SER A 78 -3.87 -11.66 -11.88
C SER A 78 -5.16 -12.34 -12.31
N TYR A 79 -5.42 -13.53 -11.75
CA TYR A 79 -6.67 -14.26 -11.93
C TYR A 79 -7.86 -13.63 -11.20
N GLN A 80 -7.60 -12.69 -10.28
CA GLN A 80 -8.65 -11.99 -9.53
C GLN A 80 -9.27 -10.82 -10.33
N CYS A 81 -8.80 -10.60 -11.57
CA CYS A 81 -9.26 -9.51 -12.42
C CYS A 81 -10.56 -9.89 -13.16
N PRO A 82 -11.64 -9.10 -13.05
CA PRO A 82 -12.97 -9.48 -13.54
C PRO A 82 -13.14 -9.46 -15.07
N TYR A 83 -12.28 -8.76 -15.82
CA TYR A 83 -12.47 -8.50 -17.26
C TYR A 83 -11.36 -9.09 -18.15
N CYS A 84 -10.63 -10.10 -17.66
CA CYS A 84 -9.49 -10.67 -18.39
C CYS A 84 -9.82 -12.05 -18.98
N PRO A 85 -9.86 -12.21 -20.32
CA PRO A 85 -10.10 -13.50 -20.96
C PRO A 85 -8.86 -14.43 -20.95
N TYR A 86 -7.66 -13.84 -20.90
CA TYR A 86 -6.38 -14.55 -20.85
C TYR A 86 -5.48 -13.88 -19.82
N TYR A 87 -4.73 -14.67 -19.05
CA TYR A 87 -3.81 -14.14 -18.05
C TYR A 87 -2.40 -14.03 -18.61
N SER A 88 -1.75 -12.92 -18.32
CA SER A 88 -0.34 -12.69 -18.61
C SER A 88 0.50 -13.59 -17.71
N HIS A 89 0.81 -14.80 -18.17
CA HIS A 89 1.72 -15.68 -17.46
C HIS A 89 3.15 -15.23 -17.72
N ALA A 90 3.91 -14.99 -16.64
CA ALA A 90 5.35 -14.88 -16.76
C ALA A 90 5.88 -16.27 -17.14
N THR A 91 6.35 -16.43 -18.38
CA THR A 91 7.13 -17.62 -18.76
C THR A 91 8.42 -17.57 -17.95
N LEU A 92 8.51 -18.39 -16.91
CA LEU A 92 9.79 -18.66 -16.27
C LEU A 92 10.71 -19.21 -17.35
N LEU A 93 11.71 -18.43 -17.75
CA LEU A 93 12.79 -18.92 -18.61
C LEU A 93 13.40 -20.10 -17.86
N ALA A 94 13.11 -21.31 -18.32
CA ALA A 94 13.75 -22.50 -17.79
C ALA A 94 15.25 -22.33 -18.02
N GLN A 95 16.02 -22.15 -16.95
CA GLN A 95 17.47 -22.18 -17.04
C GLN A 95 17.84 -23.54 -17.61
N SER A 96 18.34 -23.55 -18.85
CA SER A 96 18.82 -24.76 -19.48
C SER A 96 19.99 -25.29 -18.66
N THR A 97 19.79 -26.42 -17.99
CA THR A 97 20.82 -27.17 -17.24
C THR A 97 22.00 -27.59 -18.12
N ILE A 98 21.87 -27.46 -19.44
CA ILE A 98 22.90 -27.78 -20.44
C ILE A 98 24.17 -26.92 -20.27
N ILE A 99 24.05 -25.67 -19.81
CA ILE A 99 25.23 -24.78 -19.70
C ILE A 99 26.19 -25.25 -18.60
N ILE A 100 25.68 -25.89 -17.53
CA ILE A 100 26.49 -26.32 -16.39
C ILE A 100 27.34 -27.57 -16.72
N LEU A 101 26.87 -28.43 -17.62
CA LEU A 101 27.60 -29.65 -18.05
C LEU A 101 28.70 -29.38 -19.08
N SER A 102 28.76 -28.18 -19.67
CA SER A 102 29.81 -27.81 -20.63
C SER A 102 31.08 -27.23 -19.99
N ILE A 103 31.06 -27.02 -18.67
CA ILE A 103 32.16 -26.41 -17.90
C ILE A 103 32.82 -27.43 -16.95
N LEU A 104 32.37 -28.70 -16.98
CA LEU A 104 32.85 -29.80 -16.13
C LEU A 104 33.61 -30.84 -16.94
#